data_AF-A0A4U3L1G4-F1
#
_entry.id   AF-A0A4U3L1G4-F1
#
_cell.length_a   1.000
_cell.length_b   1.000
_cell.length_c   1.000
_cell.angle_alpha   90.00
_cell.angle_beta   90.00
_cell.angle_gamma   90.00
#
_symmetry.space_group_name_H-M   'P 1'
#
loop_
_entity.id
_entity.type
_entity.pdbx_description
1 polymer ?
#
loop_
_entity_poly.entity_id
_entity_poly.type
_entity_poly.pdbx_seq_one_letter_code
_entity_poly.pdbx_strand_id
1 'polypeptide(L)' 'MRAKEWLCRRDPTHGKANRETCIGKRMEMSLANNTTWALWQRFMPRRNEIKNSIGIALYFIQVYASLYFDNFNPVSTF' A
#
# COMPACT_ATOMS: atom_id res chain seq x y z
N MET A 1 -7.47 9.54 0.46
CA MET A 1 -7.54 8.09 0.32
C MET A 1 -6.14 7.56 -0.06
N ARG A 2 -5.69 6.47 0.56
CA ARG A 2 -4.34 6.38 1.16
C ARG A 2 -3.29 5.77 0.22
N ALA A 3 -2.09 6.34 0.11
CA ALA A 3 -0.97 5.60 -0.50
C ALA A 3 -0.68 4.37 0.35
N LYS A 4 -0.83 3.18 -0.25
CA LYS A 4 -0.61 1.91 0.42
C LYS A 4 0.33 1.06 -0.40
N GLU A 5 1.35 0.56 0.27
CA GLU A 5 2.28 -0.43 -0.26
C GLU A 5 1.95 -1.78 0.33
N TRP A 6 1.97 -2.83 -0.48
CA TRP A 6 1.70 -4.15 0.02
C TRP A 6 2.58 -5.24 -0.60
N LEU A 7 2.96 -6.19 0.24
CA LEU A 7 3.38 -7.53 -0.15
C LEU A 7 2.34 -8.52 0.37
N CYS A 8 1.80 -9.36 -0.52
CA CYS A 8 0.77 -10.33 -0.14
C CYS A 8 1.40 -11.64 0.32
N ARG A 9 0.86 -12.20 1.41
CA ARG A 9 1.29 -13.45 2.05
C ARG A 9 0.11 -14.39 2.24
N ARG A 10 0.41 -15.69 2.31
CA ARG A 10 -0.56 -16.71 2.75
C ARG A 10 -0.59 -16.78 4.27
N ASP A 11 -1.79 -16.84 4.82
CA ASP A 11 -2.03 -17.06 6.24
C ASP A 11 -2.04 -18.58 6.56
N PRO A 12 -1.16 -19.08 7.44
CA PRO A 12 -1.06 -20.52 7.74
C PRO A 12 -2.14 -21.04 8.72
N THR A 13 -3.34 -20.46 8.76
CA THR A 13 -4.39 -20.93 9.68
C THR A 13 -4.78 -22.38 9.38
N HIS A 14 -4.56 -23.26 10.37
CA HIS A 14 -4.87 -24.67 10.29
C HIS A 14 -6.40 -24.85 10.22
N GLY A 15 -6.94 -25.17 9.05
CA GLY A 15 -8.31 -25.69 8.89
C GLY A 15 -9.37 -24.77 8.25
N LYS A 16 -9.02 -23.59 7.69
CA LYS A 16 -9.98 -22.79 6.88
C LYS A 16 -9.34 -22.27 5.59
N ALA A 17 -10.20 -22.04 4.58
CA ALA A 17 -9.86 -21.66 3.21
C ALA A 17 -8.70 -20.65 3.12
N ASN A 18 -7.74 -20.90 2.23
CA ASN A 18 -6.55 -20.07 1.99
C ASN A 18 -6.92 -18.59 1.94
N ARG A 19 -6.59 -17.84 3.00
CA ARG A 19 -6.82 -16.40 3.06
C ARG A 19 -5.54 -15.68 2.70
N GLU A 20 -5.62 -14.88 1.65
CA GLU A 20 -4.55 -14.01 1.21
C GLU A 20 -4.65 -12.68 1.97
N THR A 21 -3.53 -12.23 2.53
CA THR A 21 -3.47 -10.94 3.23
C THR A 21 -2.30 -10.16 2.71
N CYS A 22 -2.53 -8.89 2.40
CA CYS A 22 -1.52 -7.96 1.95
C CYS A 22 -1.05 -7.13 3.15
N ILE A 23 0.27 -7.00 3.32
CA ILE A 23 0.91 -6.23 4.42
C ILE A 23 1.77 -5.11 3.83
N GLY A 24 1.64 -3.90 4.37
CA GLY A 24 2.68 -2.90 4.21
C GLY A 24 2.36 -1.56 4.85
N LYS A 25 2.81 -0.46 4.24
CA LYS A 25 2.82 0.87 4.86
C LYS A 25 1.84 1.82 4.22
N ARG A 26 1.43 2.81 5.01
CA ARG A 26 0.54 3.89 4.62
C ARG A 26 1.18 5.23 4.91
N MET A 27 1.01 6.19 4.01
CA MET A 27 1.25 7.61 4.25
C MET A 27 0.19 8.44 3.53
N GLU A 28 -0.12 9.61 4.09
CA GLU A 28 -0.97 10.62 3.47
C GLU A 28 -0.10 11.57 2.65
N MET A 29 -0.52 11.87 1.43
CA MET A 29 0.24 12.71 0.50
C MET A 29 -0.70 13.44 -0.46
N SER A 30 -0.19 14.32 -1.31
CA SER A 30 -0.96 14.94 -2.39
C SER A 30 -0.24 14.76 -3.73
N LEU A 31 -0.88 15.09 -4.85
CA LEU A 31 -0.20 15.03 -6.15
C LEU A 31 0.93 16.07 -6.23
N ALA A 32 0.73 17.25 -5.63
CA ALA A 32 1.71 18.32 -5.54
C ALA A 32 2.86 17.99 -4.57
N ASN A 33 2.57 17.25 -3.51
CA ASN A 33 3.56 16.79 -2.54
C ASN A 33 3.59 15.25 -2.47
N ASN A 34 4.17 14.65 -3.51
CA ASN A 34 4.26 13.21 -3.64
C ASN A 34 5.40 12.65 -2.79
N THR A 35 5.05 11.93 -1.71
CA THR A 35 6.00 11.31 -0.78
C THR A 35 6.16 9.80 -0.98
N THR A 36 5.81 9.28 -2.16
CA THR A 36 5.91 7.84 -2.51
C THR A 36 7.31 7.28 -2.25
N TRP A 37 8.35 8.04 -2.60
CA TRP A 37 9.73 7.62 -2.35
C TRP A 37 10.02 7.40 -0.86
N ALA A 38 9.58 8.32 0.00
CA ALA A 38 9.76 8.22 1.43
C ALA A 38 8.97 7.05 2.04
N LEU A 39 7.80 6.74 1.46
CA LEU A 39 7.02 5.57 1.85
C LEU A 39 7.79 4.26 1.55
N TRP A 40 8.34 4.14 0.33
CA TRP A 40 9.18 3.02 -0.08
C TRP A 40 10.44 2.87 0.77
N GLN A 41 11.14 3.97 1.06
CA GLN A 41 12.34 3.95 1.91
C GLN A 41 12.03 3.43 3.32
N ARG A 42 10.82 3.65 3.82
CA ARG A 42 10.39 3.10 5.13
C ARG A 42 9.95 1.65 5.02
N PHE A 43 9.39 1.21 3.89
CA PHE A 43 8.87 -0.15 3.72
C PHE A 43 9.96 -1.16 3.37
N MET A 44 10.83 -0.85 2.40
CA MET A 44 11.81 -1.79 1.85
C MET A 44 12.74 -2.43 2.90
N PRO A 45 13.29 -1.70 3.89
CA PRO A 45 14.16 -2.32 4.91
C PRO A 45 13.45 -3.40 5.72
N ARG A 46 12.13 -3.30 5.86
CA ARG A 46 11.30 -4.23 6.64
C ARG A 46 10.66 -5.34 5.79
N ARG A 47 10.85 -5.32 4.46
CA ARG A 47 10.27 -6.30 3.54
C ARG A 47 10.61 -7.74 3.95
N ASN A 48 11.83 -7.97 4.40
CA ASN A 48 12.32 -9.30 4.78
C ASN A 48 11.69 -9.84 6.07
N GLU A 49 10.96 -9.01 6.84
CA GLU A 49 10.18 -9.46 7.99
C GLU A 49 8.89 -10.19 7.56
N ILE A 50 8.43 -9.99 6.31
CA ILE A 50 7.20 -10.57 5.78
C ILE A 50 7.48 -12.00 5.29
N LYS A 51 7.16 -12.98 6.14
CA LYS A 51 7.27 -14.41 5.83
C LYS A 51 6.06 -14.91 5.01
N ASN A 52 6.24 -16.01 4.28
CA ASN A 52 5.21 -16.69 3.47
C ASN A 52 4.59 -15.80 2.39
N SER A 53 5.40 -14.93 1.76
CA SER A 53 4.92 -14.12 0.64
C SER A 53 4.47 -15.02 -0.51
N ILE A 54 3.35 -14.66 -1.15
CA ILE A 54 2.77 -15.41 -2.28
C ILE A 54 3.63 -15.25 -3.54
N GLY A 55 4.43 -14.18 -3.58
CA GLY A 55 5.42 -13.92 -4.62
C GLY A 55 6.33 -12.75 -4.23
N ILE A 56 6.89 -12.10 -5.24
CA ILE A 56 7.78 -10.93 -5.08
C ILE A 56 7.15 -9.61 -5.53
N ALA A 57 5.93 -9.67 -6.08
CA ALA A 57 5.21 -8.50 -6.57
C ALA A 57 4.92 -7.52 -5.43
N LEU A 58 5.10 -6.24 -5.74
CA LEU A 58 4.92 -5.12 -4.84
C LEU A 58 3.87 -4.21 -5.44
N TYR A 59 2.87 -3.85 -4.64
CA TYR A 59 1.74 -3.04 -5.11
C TYR A 59 1.82 -1.65 -4.51
N PHE A 60 1.73 -0.62 -5.35
CA PHE A 60 1.53 0.76 -4.94
C PHE A 60 0.12 1.20 -5.35
N ILE A 61 -0.71 1.53 -4.36
CA ILE A 61 -2.10 1.91 -4.60
C ILE A 61 -2.27 3.35 -4.13
N GLN A 62 -2.64 4.23 -5.07
CA GLN A 62 -3.20 5.54 -4.78
C GLN A 62 -4.71 5.42 -4.84
N VAL A 63 -5.39 6.09 -3.93
CA VAL A 63 -6.83 6.03 -3.87
C VAL A 63 -7.32 7.47 -3.80
N TYR A 64 -8.36 7.84 -4.56
CA TYR A 64 -8.87 9.21 -4.62
C TYR A 64 -10.31 9.27 -4.13
N ALA A 65 -10.69 10.35 -3.45
CA ALA A 65 -12.10 10.57 -3.09
C ALA A 65 -12.99 10.51 -4.35
N SER A 66 -14.23 10.06 -4.21
CA SER A 66 -15.10 9.77 -5.37
C SER A 66 -15.24 10.94 -6.36
N LEU A 67 -15.21 12.18 -5.86
CA LEU A 67 -15.36 13.41 -6.66
C LEU A 67 -14.04 14.17 -6.85
N TYR A 68 -12.90 13.51 -6.62
CA TYR A 68 -11.58 14.16 -6.66
C TYR A 68 -11.28 14.80 -8.02
N PHE A 69 -11.65 14.14 -9.11
CA PHE A 69 -11.38 14.63 -10.46
C PHE A 69 -12.39 15.69 -10.93
N ASP A 70 -13.57 15.76 -10.30
CA ASP A 70 -14.58 16.78 -10.62
C ASP A 70 -14.13 18.18 -10.17
N ASN A 71 -13.45 18.25 -9.03
CA ASN A 71 -12.82 19.47 -8.51
C ASN A 71 -11.33 19.22 -8.31
N PHE A 72 -10.63 18.99 -9.42
CA PHE A 72 -9.21 18.66 -9.41
C PHE A 72 -8.41 19.67 -8.60
N ASN A 73 -7.79 19.19 -7.52
CA ASN A 73 -6.89 19.96 -6.70
C ASN A 73 -5.64 19.14 -6.39
N PRO A 74 -4.46 19.51 -6.94
CA PRO A 74 -3.25 18.73 -6.77
C PRO A 74 -2.69 18.81 -5.34
N VAL A 75 -3.07 19.80 -4.53
CA VAL A 75 -2.63 19.91 -3.14
C VAL A 75 -3.52 19.15 -2.15
N SER A 76 -4.72 18.73 -2.58
CA SER A 76 -5.61 17.93 -1.74
C SER A 76 -4.95 16.62 -1.33
N THR A 77 -4.94 16.35 -0.03
CA THR A 77 -4.32 15.14 0.51
C THR A 77 -5.21 13.92 0.35
N PHE A 78 -4.56 12.77 0.18
CA PHE A 78 -5.20 11.48 0.06
C PHE A 78 -4.44 10.41 0.88
#